data_AF-A0A4Y8Z2D5-F1
#
_entry.id   AF-A0A4Y8Z2D5-F1
#
_cell.length_a   1.000
_cell.length_b   1.000
_cell.length_c   1.000
_cell.angle_alpha   90.00
_cell.angle_beta   90.00
_cell.angle_gamma   90.00
#
_symmetry.space_group_name_H-M   'P 1'
#
loop_
_entity.id
_entity.type
_entity.pdbx_description
1 polymer ?
#
loop_
_entity_poly.entity_id
_entity_poly.type
_entity_poly.pdbx_seq_one_letter_code
_entity_poly.pdbx_strand_id
1 'polypeptide(L)'
;MPDPWHVFESSANFGSTVSSRRWIMQNRHTSAGAERPVAFYSDTDRAMIDFALRWVNHGGGPDDEIRSAFAMSTQDFYRTVLDILDRDPGSVFGEFGLSPVMVTRIKAIARRRIWLTQ
;
A
#
# COMPACT_ATOMS: atom_id res chain seq x y z
N MET A 1 40.58 -2.90 -21.00
CA MET A 1 40.23 -1.47 -20.90
C MET A 1 40.55 -0.80 -22.21
N PRO A 2 39.57 -0.11 -22.81
CA PRO A 2 39.79 1.16 -23.50
C PRO A 2 38.89 2.28 -22.96
N ASP A 3 39.42 3.49 -23.07
CA ASP A 3 38.97 4.79 -22.55
C ASP A 3 38.11 5.55 -23.62
N PRO A 4 37.67 6.81 -23.40
CA PRO A 4 36.36 7.34 -23.81
C PRO A 4 36.52 8.42 -24.90
N TRP A 5 35.40 9.03 -25.31
CA TRP A 5 35.29 10.26 -26.10
C TRP A 5 35.41 10.16 -27.63
N HIS A 6 34.24 10.18 -28.28
CA HIS A 6 33.88 11.00 -29.45
C HIS A 6 32.33 10.90 -29.57
N VAL A 7 31.55 11.80 -28.97
CA VAL A 7 31.08 13.09 -29.52
C VAL A 7 30.56 12.98 -30.96
N PHE A 8 29.24 13.06 -31.13
CA PHE A 8 28.66 14.03 -32.05
C PHE A 8 27.30 14.53 -31.54
N GLU A 9 27.17 15.82 -31.71
CA GLU A 9 26.23 16.78 -31.14
C GLU A 9 25.31 17.27 -32.27
N SER A 10 24.06 17.62 -31.96
CA SER A 10 23.33 18.79 -32.50
C SER A 10 21.83 18.63 -32.18
N SER A 11 21.23 19.44 -31.31
CA SER A 11 21.03 20.91 -31.32
C SER A 11 19.74 21.31 -32.04
N ALA A 12 18.78 21.81 -31.26
CA ALA A 12 17.97 23.01 -31.53
C ALA A 12 16.81 23.08 -30.52
N ASN A 13 16.35 24.22 -30.00
CA ASN A 13 16.86 25.57 -29.82
C ASN A 13 15.74 26.33 -29.04
N PHE A 14 16.04 27.55 -28.57
CA PHE A 14 15.14 28.56 -27.98
C PHE A 14 14.69 28.33 -26.53
N GLY A 15 14.78 29.30 -25.61
CA GLY A 15 15.18 30.70 -25.71
C GLY A 15 14.90 31.34 -24.34
N SER A 16 15.87 32.08 -23.81
CA SER A 16 15.79 32.81 -22.54
C SER A 16 14.75 33.94 -22.58
N THR A 17 14.16 34.30 -21.44
CA THR A 17 14.28 35.64 -20.79
C THR A 17 13.35 35.78 -19.56
N VAL A 18 13.97 35.95 -18.38
CA VAL A 18 13.72 36.89 -17.25
C VAL A 18 12.29 37.31 -16.83
N SER A 19 12.13 37.38 -15.50
CA SER A 19 11.42 38.42 -14.71
C SER A 19 10.07 38.09 -14.04
N SER A 20 10.14 37.97 -12.71
CA SER A 20 9.38 38.71 -11.67
C SER A 20 7.89 39.09 -11.86
N ARG A 21 7.19 39.00 -10.71
CA ARG A 21 5.88 39.57 -10.28
C ARG A 21 4.75 38.54 -10.34
N ARG A 22 4.30 37.98 -9.22
CA ARG A 22 3.51 38.54 -8.10
C ARG A 22 2.09 38.97 -8.53
N TRP A 23 1.12 38.13 -8.10
CA TRP A 23 -0.33 38.32 -7.92
C TRP A 23 -1.19 38.81 -9.10
N ILE A 24 -2.14 37.97 -9.55
CA ILE A 24 -3.57 38.31 -9.77
C ILE A 24 -4.38 37.00 -9.74
N MET A 25 -5.56 37.10 -9.10
CA MET A 25 -6.57 36.06 -8.89
C MET A 25 -7.22 35.53 -10.18
N GLN A 26 -7.99 34.45 -9.97
CA GLN A 26 -9.05 33.88 -10.81
C GLN A 26 -8.59 32.87 -11.86
N ASN A 27 -8.75 31.59 -11.52
CA ASN A 27 -9.30 30.59 -12.46
C ASN A 27 -10.01 29.50 -11.66
N ARG A 28 -11.30 29.71 -11.45
CA ARG A 28 -12.24 28.65 -11.14
C ARG A 28 -12.61 28.00 -12.47
N HIS A 29 -12.04 26.83 -12.74
CA HIS A 29 -12.74 25.57 -13.03
C HIS A 29 -11.84 24.59 -13.81
N THR A 30 -11.75 23.39 -13.22
CA THR A 30 -11.59 22.06 -13.84
C THR A 30 -10.26 21.70 -14.53
N SER A 31 -9.40 21.00 -13.78
CA SER A 31 -8.55 19.84 -14.14
C SER A 31 -7.53 19.69 -12.99
N ALA A 32 -7.33 18.59 -12.28
CA ALA A 32 -7.70 17.20 -12.46
C ALA A 32 -8.16 16.67 -11.10
N GLY A 33 -9.17 15.80 -11.11
CA GLY A 33 -9.50 14.99 -9.94
C GLY A 33 -8.27 14.18 -9.57
N ALA A 34 -7.58 14.59 -8.52
CA ALA A 34 -6.81 13.66 -7.72
C ALA A 34 -7.83 12.81 -6.97
N GLU A 35 -8.51 11.93 -7.70
CA GLU A 35 -9.25 10.82 -7.15
C GLU A 35 -8.20 9.93 -6.50
N ARG A 36 -7.78 10.27 -5.28
CA ARG A 36 -7.12 9.29 -4.43
C ARG A 36 -8.14 8.17 -4.28
N PRO A 37 -7.86 6.93 -4.69
CA PRO A 37 -8.69 5.82 -4.27
C PRO A 37 -8.47 5.72 -2.76
N VAL A 38 -9.34 6.39 -2.00
CA VAL A 38 -9.44 6.22 -0.57
C VAL A 38 -9.98 4.81 -0.40
N ALA A 39 -9.08 3.84 -0.29
CA ALA A 39 -9.43 2.52 0.18
C ALA A 39 -9.95 2.71 1.61
N PHE A 40 -11.25 2.90 1.74
CA PHE A 40 -11.93 3.00 3.03
C PHE A 40 -11.93 1.61 3.65
N TYR A 41 -10.89 1.31 4.42
CA TYR A 41 -10.87 0.15 5.27
C TYR A 41 -11.90 0.35 6.37
N SER A 42 -12.75 -0.65 6.58
CA SER A 42 -13.71 -0.66 7.68
C SER A 42 -12.99 -0.76 9.03
N ASP A 43 -13.66 -0.41 10.12
CA ASP A 43 -13.13 -0.64 11.46
C ASP A 43 -12.88 -2.13 11.72
N THR A 44 -13.65 -3.02 11.08
CA THR A 44 -13.42 -4.45 11.10
C THR A 44 -12.12 -4.82 10.39
N ASP A 45 -11.83 -4.26 9.21
CA ASP A 45 -10.58 -4.52 8.49
C ASP A 45 -9.37 -4.11 9.34
N ARG A 46 -9.45 -2.94 10.00
CA ARG A 46 -8.44 -2.46 10.94
C ARG A 46 -8.25 -3.43 12.11
N ALA A 47 -9.33 -3.87 12.74
CA ALA A 47 -9.24 -4.84 13.83
C ALA A 47 -8.62 -6.17 13.40
N MET A 48 -8.91 -6.65 12.17
CA MET A 48 -8.32 -7.88 11.64
C MET A 48 -6.82 -7.75 11.38
N ILE A 49 -6.37 -6.62 10.82
CA ILE A 49 -4.95 -6.33 10.60
C ILE A 49 -4.20 -6.17 11.93
N ASP A 50 -4.76 -5.44 12.89
CA ASP A 50 -4.18 -5.27 14.23
C ASP A 50 -4.04 -6.61 14.97
N PHE A 51 -5.06 -7.46 14.87
CA PHE A 51 -4.99 -8.83 15.39
C PHE A 51 -3.88 -9.62 14.71
N ALA A 52 -3.81 -9.61 13.38
CA ALA A 52 -2.76 -10.32 12.65
C ALA A 52 -1.34 -9.83 13.01
N LEU A 53 -1.17 -8.53 13.22
CA LEU A 53 0.10 -7.92 13.64
C LEU A 53 0.53 -8.38 15.02
N ARG A 54 -0.40 -8.42 15.98
CA ARG A 54 -0.12 -8.89 17.34
C ARG A 54 0.44 -10.31 17.35
N TRP A 55 -0.04 -11.16 16.44
CA TRP A 55 0.29 -12.57 16.38
C TRP A 55 1.32 -12.95 15.31
N VAL A 56 1.81 -11.99 14.53
CA VAL A 56 2.72 -12.24 13.40
C VAL A 56 4.03 -12.91 13.82
N ASN A 57 4.57 -12.57 14.99
CA ASN A 57 5.80 -13.16 15.51
C ASN A 57 5.58 -14.55 16.13
N HIS A 58 4.33 -14.97 16.30
CA HIS A 58 3.92 -16.28 16.81
C HIS A 58 3.46 -17.23 15.69
N GLY A 59 3.49 -16.78 14.43
CA GLY A 59 3.05 -17.58 13.29
C GLY A 59 1.53 -17.57 13.05
N GLY A 60 0.81 -16.62 13.65
CA GLY A 60 -0.65 -16.47 13.53
C GLY A 60 -1.38 -16.59 14.87
N GLY A 61 -2.55 -15.97 14.96
CA GLY A 61 -3.35 -15.98 16.20
C GLY A 61 -4.15 -17.27 16.36
N PRO A 62 -4.52 -17.64 17.60
CA PRO A 62 -5.21 -18.90 17.91
C PRO A 62 -6.62 -18.97 17.32
N ASP A 63 -7.03 -20.16 16.88
CA ASP A 63 -8.28 -20.39 16.13
C ASP A 63 -9.53 -20.01 16.93
N ASP A 64 -9.55 -20.34 18.22
CA ASP A 64 -10.68 -20.04 19.12
C ASP A 64 -10.84 -18.54 19.38
N GLU A 65 -9.74 -17.78 19.45
CA GLU A 65 -9.77 -16.33 19.62
C GLU A 65 -10.25 -15.64 18.34
N ILE A 66 -9.83 -16.12 17.17
CA ILE A 66 -10.35 -15.64 15.89
C ILE A 66 -11.86 -15.86 15.79
N ARG A 67 -12.33 -17.06 16.15
CA ARG A 67 -13.76 -17.40 16.13
C ARG A 67 -14.56 -16.54 17.11
N SER A 68 -14.04 -16.32 18.31
CA SER A 68 -14.67 -15.51 19.34
C SER A 68 -14.74 -14.03 18.96
N ALA A 69 -13.64 -13.47 18.43
CA ALA A 69 -13.53 -12.04 18.13
C ALA A 69 -14.23 -11.63 16.83
N PHE A 70 -14.21 -12.49 15.80
CA PHE A 70 -14.68 -12.14 14.45
C PHE A 70 -15.87 -12.98 13.97
N ALA A 71 -16.35 -13.91 14.79
CA ALA A 71 -17.49 -14.80 14.48
C ALA A 71 -17.34 -15.56 13.14
N MET A 72 -16.11 -15.88 12.74
CA MET A 72 -15.81 -16.54 11.47
C MET A 72 -14.78 -17.66 11.64
N SER A 73 -14.63 -18.48 10.59
CA SER A 73 -13.60 -19.52 10.58
C SER A 73 -12.20 -18.91 10.48
N THR A 74 -11.19 -19.62 10.97
CA THR A 74 -9.77 -19.24 10.82
C THR A 74 -9.38 -19.09 9.35
N GLN A 75 -9.94 -19.92 8.47
CA GLN A 75 -9.68 -19.84 7.03
C GLN A 75 -10.23 -18.55 6.42
N ASP A 76 -11.48 -18.20 6.74
CA ASP A 76 -12.14 -16.99 6.23
C ASP A 76 -11.47 -15.72 6.76
N PHE A 77 -11.03 -15.75 8.02
CA PHE A 77 -10.23 -14.69 8.61
C PHE A 77 -8.96 -14.43 7.78
N TYR A 78 -8.14 -15.46 7.55
CA TYR A 78 -6.88 -15.27 6.82
C TYR A 78 -7.07 -14.96 5.33
N ARG A 79 -8.16 -15.42 4.71
CA ARG A 79 -8.53 -14.98 3.35
C ARG A 79 -8.84 -13.49 3.31
N THR A 80 -9.69 -13.03 4.23
CA THR A 80 -10.05 -11.61 4.33
C THR A 80 -8.82 -10.74 4.59
N VAL A 81 -7.90 -11.18 5.46
CA VAL A 81 -6.62 -10.48 5.69
C VAL A 81 -5.77 -10.40 4.41
N LEU A 82 -5.71 -11.46 3.60
CA LEU A 82 -5.02 -11.42 2.31
C LEU A 82 -5.68 -10.42 1.37
N ASP A 83 -7.01 -10.45 1.26
CA ASP A 83 -7.77 -9.55 0.38
C ASP A 83 -7.56 -8.08 0.78
N ILE A 84 -7.59 -7.76 2.07
CA ILE A 84 -7.28 -6.43 2.62
C ILE A 84 -5.87 -6.00 2.19
N LEU A 85 -4.88 -6.87 2.35
CA LEU A 85 -3.48 -6.56 2.04
C LEU A 85 -3.14 -6.56 0.54
N ASP A 86 -3.97 -7.17 -0.31
CA ASP A 86 -3.81 -7.23 -1.76
C ASP A 86 -4.61 -6.12 -2.48
N ARG A 87 -5.63 -5.53 -1.83
CA ARG A 87 -6.53 -4.52 -2.42
C ARG A 87 -5.80 -3.28 -2.95
N ASP A 88 -4.96 -2.66 -2.11
CA ASP A 88 -4.09 -1.56 -2.50
C ASP A 88 -2.83 -1.54 -1.63
N PRO A 89 -1.71 -2.13 -2.09
CA PRO A 89 -0.49 -2.19 -1.30
C PRO A 89 0.06 -0.79 -0.96
N GLY A 90 -0.16 0.22 -1.82
CA GLY A 90 0.30 1.59 -1.56
C GLY A 90 -0.46 2.25 -0.41
N SER A 91 -1.78 2.07 -0.38
CA SER A 91 -2.61 2.56 0.72
C SER A 91 -2.41 1.77 2.02
N VAL A 92 -2.14 0.46 1.96
CA VAL A 92 -1.92 -0.37 3.17
C VAL A 92 -0.74 0.15 3.99
N PHE A 93 0.35 0.56 3.33
CA PHE A 93 1.54 1.06 4.02
C PHE A 93 1.27 2.39 4.74
N GLY A 94 0.51 3.28 4.11
CA GLY A 94 0.16 4.59 4.67
C GLY A 94 -0.93 4.54 5.73
N GLU A 95 -1.97 3.72 5.51
CA GLU A 95 -3.16 3.66 6.36
C GLU A 95 -2.89 2.89 7.66
N PHE A 96 -2.22 1.74 7.57
CA PHE A 96 -1.92 0.89 8.72
C PHE A 96 -0.50 1.10 9.27
N GLY A 97 0.30 1.99 8.67
CA GLY A 97 1.69 2.22 9.06
C GLY A 97 2.59 1.00 8.88
N LEU A 98 2.25 0.09 7.96
CA LEU A 98 2.95 -1.17 7.80
C LEU A 98 4.20 -1.05 6.95
N SER A 99 5.29 -1.62 7.44
CA SER A 99 6.48 -1.86 6.62
C SER A 99 6.21 -2.96 5.57
N PRO A 100 6.75 -2.86 4.33
CA PRO A 100 6.65 -3.90 3.31
C PRO A 100 7.06 -5.30 3.80
N VAL A 101 8.02 -5.37 4.71
CA VAL A 101 8.48 -6.62 5.33
C VAL A 101 7.37 -7.26 6.16
N MET A 102 6.62 -6.46 6.92
CA MET A 102 5.52 -6.93 7.76
C MET A 102 4.35 -7.44 6.93
N VAL A 103 3.98 -6.71 5.87
CA VAL A 103 2.95 -7.15 4.92
C VAL A 103 3.32 -8.49 4.31
N THR A 104 4.57 -8.64 3.86
CA THR A 104 5.07 -9.91 3.29
C THR A 104 4.99 -11.05 4.31
N ARG A 105 5.37 -10.80 5.56
CA ARG A 105 5.32 -11.80 6.64
C ARG A 105 3.87 -12.20 6.96
N ILE A 106 2.94 -11.25 7.05
CA ILE A 106 1.52 -11.54 7.30
C ILE A 106 0.94 -12.36 6.14
N LYS A 107 1.22 -11.98 4.89
CA LYS A 107 0.77 -12.75 3.71
C LYS A 107 1.30 -14.19 3.73
N ALA A 108 2.56 -14.39 4.11
CA ALA A 108 3.14 -15.73 4.21
C ALA A 108 2.46 -16.59 5.29
N ILE A 109 2.19 -16.01 6.47
CA ILE A 109 1.48 -16.68 7.56
C ILE A 109 0.04 -17.02 7.14
N ALA A 110 -0.68 -16.07 6.57
CA ALA A 110 -2.06 -16.26 6.15
C ALA A 110 -2.18 -17.40 5.13
N ARG A 111 -1.32 -17.43 4.11
CA ARG A 111 -1.26 -18.55 3.15
C ARG A 111 -0.99 -19.88 3.85
N ARG A 112 0.02 -19.94 4.72
CA ARG A 112 0.35 -21.16 5.46
C ARG A 112 -0.83 -21.66 6.31
N ARG A 113 -1.55 -20.77 6.98
CA ARG A 113 -2.70 -21.11 7.82
C ARG A 113 -3.87 -21.63 6.99
N ILE A 114 -4.15 -21.01 5.84
CA ILE A 114 -5.17 -21.51 4.90
C ILE A 114 -4.85 -22.93 4.43
N TRP A 115 -3.58 -23.23 4.12
CA TRP A 115 -3.15 -24.57 3.70
C TRP A 115 -3.26 -25.64 4.79
N LEU A 116 -3.02 -25.29 6.07
CA LEU A 116 -3.09 -26.24 7.19
C LEU A 116 -4.52 -26.58 7.61
N THR A 117 -5.49 -25.74 7.25
CA THR A 117 -6.92 -25.93 7.54
C THR A 117 -7.67 -26.49 6.33
N GLN A 118 -6.95 -27.06 5.34
CA GLN A 118 -7.54 -27.81 4.21
C GLN A 118 -8.02 -29.19 4.65
#